data_AF-A0A7S4FXV1-F1
#
_entry.id   AF-A0A7S4FXV1-F1
#
_cell.length_a   1.000
_cell.length_b   1.000
_cell.length_c   1.000
_cell.angle_alpha   90.00
_cell.angle_beta   90.00
_cell.angle_gamma   90.00
#
_symmetry.space_group_name_H-M   'P 1'
#
loop_
_entity.id
_entity.type
_entity.pdbx_description
1 polymer ?
#
loop_
_entity_poly.entity_id
_entity_poly.type
_entity_poly.pdbx_seq_one_letter_code
_entity_poly.pdbx_strand_id
1 'polypeptide(L)'
;IMPIMTYHGTRSPSTINSITKHGYVLPGDLHPGSGQVMGMTHGNYLGDGVYTSTFFDVSSRYADLDRHKCIQLLVNLTVIGRPFVIGGSKQVVHAFGQMFDWKNVVEHPGPSWDHKHKRWWYPWVDPQITAPID
;
A
#
# COMPACT_ATOMS: atom_id res chain seq x y z
N ILE A 1 -2.42 15.41 16.02
CA ILE A 1 -1.93 14.96 14.69
C ILE A 1 -3.07 14.21 14.04
N MET A 2 -3.52 14.61 12.84
CA MET A 2 -4.61 13.94 12.15
C MET A 2 -4.03 12.75 11.35
N PRO A 3 -4.54 11.52 11.53
CA PRO A 3 -4.12 10.40 10.70
C PRO A 3 -4.61 10.61 9.26
N ILE A 4 -3.80 10.19 8.29
CA ILE A 4 -4.16 10.19 6.89
C ILE A 4 -4.39 8.76 6.41
N MET A 5 -5.34 8.58 5.49
CA MET A 5 -5.54 7.29 4.85
C MET A 5 -4.46 7.07 3.79
N THR A 6 -3.79 5.92 3.84
CA THR A 6 -2.78 5.54 2.86
C THR A 6 -2.95 4.08 2.44
N TYR A 7 -2.40 3.74 1.29
CA TYR A 7 -2.44 2.41 0.69
C TYR A 7 -1.03 1.83 0.65
N HIS A 8 -0.92 0.52 0.84
CA HIS A 8 0.33 -0.22 0.71
C HIS A 8 0.10 -1.47 -0.13
N GLY A 9 0.89 -1.62 -1.18
CA GLY A 9 0.88 -2.79 -2.06
C GLY A 9 2.16 -3.60 -1.91
N THR A 10 2.01 -4.93 -2.00
CA THR A 10 3.12 -5.86 -2.01
C THR A 10 2.83 -7.00 -2.98
N ARG A 11 3.89 -7.59 -3.51
CA ARG A 11 3.82 -8.68 -4.51
C ARG A 11 3.40 -10.02 -3.93
N SER A 12 3.38 -10.17 -2.61
CA SER A 12 3.07 -11.44 -1.98
C SER A 12 1.87 -11.35 -1.05
N PRO A 13 0.78 -12.12 -1.33
CA PRO A 13 -0.31 -12.30 -0.38
C PRO A 13 0.16 -12.82 0.99
N SER A 14 1.24 -13.61 1.04
CA SER A 14 1.79 -14.07 2.32
C SER A 14 2.40 -12.93 3.15
N THR A 15 2.94 -11.90 2.49
CA THR A 15 3.43 -10.68 3.16
C THR A 15 2.27 -9.89 3.74
N ILE A 16 1.17 -9.74 3.00
CA ILE A 16 -0.07 -9.09 3.51
C ILE A 16 -0.56 -9.84 4.75
N ASN A 17 -0.71 -11.17 4.66
CA ASN A 17 -1.15 -12.00 5.79
C ASN A 17 -0.21 -11.89 7.00
N SER A 18 1.09 -11.73 6.78
CA SER A 18 2.04 -11.52 7.87
C SER A 18 1.85 -10.14 8.50
N ILE A 19 1.78 -9.07 7.70
CA ILE A 19 1.59 -7.70 8.21
C ILE A 19 0.29 -7.58 9.01
N THR A 20 -0.77 -8.23 8.56
CA THR A 20 -2.08 -8.14 9.22
C THR A 20 -2.13 -8.89 10.53
N LYS A 21 -1.30 -9.94 10.68
CA LYS A 21 -1.17 -10.73 11.91
C LYS A 21 -0.16 -10.14 12.90
N HIS A 22 0.91 -9.53 12.40
CA HIS A 22 2.10 -9.20 13.19
C HIS A 22 2.49 -7.73 13.16
N GLY A 23 1.83 -6.91 12.33
CA GLY A 23 2.26 -5.55 12.02
C GLY A 23 3.39 -5.52 10.99
N TYR A 24 3.78 -4.31 10.59
CA TYR A 24 4.95 -4.11 9.74
C TYR A 24 6.22 -4.48 10.50
N VAL A 25 7.15 -5.12 9.81
CA VAL A 25 8.48 -5.48 10.33
C VAL A 25 9.51 -4.78 9.44
N LEU A 26 10.47 -4.08 10.05
CA LEU A 26 11.48 -3.31 9.33
C LEU A 26 12.74 -4.15 9.07
N PRO A 27 13.59 -3.76 8.09
CA PRO A 27 14.91 -4.35 7.96
C PRO A 27 15.68 -4.30 9.28
N GLY A 28 16.28 -5.43 9.67
CA GLY A 28 16.97 -5.59 10.96
C GLY A 28 16.10 -6.11 12.10
N ASP A 29 14.78 -6.01 12.02
CA ASP A 29 13.87 -6.57 13.02
C ASP A 29 13.79 -8.10 12.93
N LEU A 30 13.44 -8.75 14.05
CA LEU A 30 13.13 -10.18 14.08
C LEU A 30 11.67 -10.41 13.67
N HIS A 31 11.44 -11.26 12.66
CA HIS A 31 10.11 -11.67 12.30
C HIS A 31 9.48 -12.54 13.40
N PRO A 32 8.31 -12.17 13.96
CA PRO A 32 7.77 -12.82 15.16
C PRO A 32 7.31 -14.27 14.93
N GLY A 33 7.02 -14.65 13.68
CA GLY A 33 6.62 -16.02 13.36
C GLY A 33 7.78 -16.98 13.08
N SER A 34 8.92 -16.48 12.59
CA SER A 34 10.03 -17.32 12.10
C SER A 34 11.34 -17.12 12.86
N GLY A 35 11.47 -16.06 13.66
CA GLY A 35 12.71 -15.71 14.35
C GLY A 35 13.83 -15.27 13.41
N GLN A 36 13.56 -15.09 12.12
CA GLN A 36 14.54 -14.65 11.14
C GLN A 36 14.69 -13.13 11.21
N VAL A 37 15.92 -12.64 11.08
CA VAL A 37 16.19 -11.21 10.91
C VAL A 37 15.73 -10.82 9.50
N MET A 38 14.89 -9.79 9.43
CA MET A 38 14.39 -9.29 8.15
C MET A 38 15.49 -8.57 7.38
N GLY A 39 15.76 -9.05 6.17
CA GLY A 39 16.64 -8.37 5.22
C GLY A 39 15.89 -7.28 4.44
N MET A 40 16.64 -6.39 3.81
CA MET A 40 16.09 -5.44 2.83
C MET A 40 15.76 -6.18 1.53
N THR A 41 14.51 -6.15 1.09
CA THR A 41 14.10 -6.85 -0.14
C THR A 41 14.25 -5.98 -1.39
N HIS A 42 13.81 -4.72 -1.36
CA HIS A 42 13.90 -3.79 -2.51
C HIS A 42 13.89 -2.32 -2.10
N GLY A 43 14.47 -1.46 -2.95
CA GLY A 43 14.01 -0.09 -3.16
C GLY A 43 14.00 0.82 -1.93
N ASN A 44 15.07 0.79 -1.13
CA ASN A 44 15.27 1.78 -0.07
C ASN A 44 15.75 3.11 -0.69
N TYR A 45 14.83 3.84 -1.32
CA TYR A 45 15.13 5.13 -1.95
C TYR A 45 15.32 6.24 -0.92
N LEU A 46 14.63 6.16 0.23
CA LEU A 46 14.54 7.26 1.22
C LEU A 46 14.87 6.87 2.66
N GLY A 47 15.42 5.68 2.90
CA GLY A 47 15.66 5.11 4.22
C GLY A 47 14.82 3.86 4.51
N ASP A 48 15.23 3.11 5.53
CA ASP A 48 14.46 1.97 6.01
C ASP A 48 13.12 2.46 6.59
N GLY A 49 12.03 1.85 6.15
CA GLY A 49 10.70 2.28 6.58
C GLY A 49 9.58 1.61 5.82
N VAL A 50 8.35 1.91 6.23
CA VAL A 50 7.13 1.49 5.54
C VAL A 50 6.80 2.51 4.46
N TYR A 51 6.80 2.07 3.21
CA TYR A 51 6.44 2.87 2.06
C TYR A 51 4.94 2.75 1.79
N THR A 52 4.23 3.88 1.76
CA THR A 52 2.78 3.94 1.56
C THR A 52 2.43 5.20 0.75
N SER A 53 1.28 5.20 0.08
CA SER A 53 0.84 6.33 -0.74
C SER A 53 -0.61 6.71 -0.42
N THR A 54 -0.95 7.98 -0.48
CA THR A 54 -2.36 8.43 -0.45
C THR A 54 -3.11 8.10 -1.74
N PHE A 55 -2.39 7.68 -2.78
CA PHE A 55 -2.96 7.35 -4.09
C PHE A 55 -3.01 5.83 -4.28
N PHE A 56 -4.23 5.34 -4.53
CA PHE A 56 -4.50 3.93 -4.78
C PHE A 56 -3.71 3.39 -5.98
N ASP A 57 -3.73 4.12 -7.10
CA ASP A 57 -3.12 3.70 -8.36
C ASP A 57 -1.61 3.50 -8.21
N VAL A 58 -0.93 4.37 -7.47
CA VAL A 58 0.50 4.25 -7.17
C VAL A 58 0.77 2.96 -6.39
N SER A 59 0.00 2.69 -5.34
CA SER A 59 0.20 1.51 -4.49
C SER A 59 -0.14 0.21 -5.22
N SER A 60 -1.17 0.22 -6.07
CA SER A 60 -1.57 -0.94 -6.86
C SER A 60 -0.49 -1.43 -7.84
N ARG A 61 0.43 -0.55 -8.28
CA ARG A 61 1.56 -0.93 -9.15
C ARG A 61 2.60 -1.81 -8.45
N TYR A 62 2.56 -1.88 -7.11
CA TYR A 62 3.42 -2.73 -6.29
C TYR A 62 2.74 -4.03 -5.86
N ALA A 63 1.46 -4.23 -6.21
CA ALA A 63 0.73 -5.45 -5.94
C ALA A 63 0.70 -6.36 -7.16
N ASP A 64 0.92 -7.66 -6.94
CA ASP A 64 0.76 -8.68 -7.97
C ASP A 64 -0.66 -9.27 -7.93
N LEU A 65 -1.13 -9.74 -9.08
CA LEU A 65 -2.38 -10.47 -9.18
C LEU A 65 -2.25 -11.85 -8.53
N ASP A 66 -3.22 -12.22 -7.72
CA ASP A 66 -3.33 -13.58 -7.21
C ASP A 66 -3.87 -14.55 -8.27
N ARG A 67 -4.05 -15.82 -7.87
CA ARG A 67 -4.59 -16.88 -8.75
C ARG A 67 -6.02 -16.60 -9.25
N HIS A 68 -6.75 -15.71 -8.59
CA HIS A 68 -8.11 -15.30 -8.92
C HIS A 68 -8.15 -13.99 -9.73
N LYS A 69 -6.98 -13.46 -10.14
CA LYS A 69 -6.86 -12.17 -10.83
C LYS A 69 -7.33 -10.99 -9.98
N CYS A 70 -7.17 -11.09 -8.66
CA CYS A 70 -7.41 -9.99 -7.73
C CYS A 70 -6.09 -9.41 -7.24
N ILE A 71 -6.07 -8.12 -6.93
CA ILE A 71 -4.97 -7.51 -6.17
C ILE A 71 -5.38 -7.39 -4.71
N GLN A 72 -4.41 -7.50 -3.82
CA GLN A 72 -4.61 -7.25 -2.40
C GLN A 72 -3.78 -6.04 -1.98
N LEU A 73 -4.39 -5.13 -1.24
CA LEU A 73 -3.77 -3.91 -0.76
C LEU A 73 -4.12 -3.73 0.71
N LEU A 74 -3.19 -3.16 1.47
CA LEU A 74 -3.44 -2.72 2.83
C LEU A 74 -3.90 -1.27 2.81
N VAL A 75 -4.98 -0.98 3.54
CA VAL A 75 -5.43 0.39 3.81
C VAL A 75 -5.03 0.73 5.24
N ASN A 76 -4.21 1.76 5.39
CA ASN A 76 -3.65 2.19 6.67
C ASN A 76 -4.24 3.54 7.07
N LEU A 77 -4.39 3.75 8.39
CA LEU A 77 -4.49 5.08 8.98
C LEU A 77 -3.10 5.46 9.51
N THR A 78 -2.43 6.35 8.80
CA THR A 78 -1.03 6.71 9.03
C THR A 78 -0.92 8.03 9.77
N VAL A 79 -0.28 8.01 10.94
CA VAL A 79 0.07 9.23 11.70
C VAL A 79 1.41 9.74 11.19
N ILE A 80 1.39 10.84 10.45
CA ILE A 80 2.62 11.51 9.99
C ILE A 80 3.01 12.54 11.04
N GLY A 81 4.23 12.41 11.57
CA GLY A 81 4.82 13.40 12.48
C GLY A 81 5.15 14.70 11.75
N ARG A 82 6.43 14.92 11.42
CA ARG A 82 6.87 16.06 10.62
C ARG A 82 7.20 15.57 9.20
N PRO A 83 6.36 15.86 8.20
CA PRO A 83 6.63 15.41 6.84
C PRO A 83 7.88 16.10 6.29
N PHE A 84 8.74 15.33 5.61
CA PHE A 84 9.83 15.85 4.80
C PHE A 84 9.48 15.62 3.33
N VAL A 85 9.52 16.67 2.51
CA VAL A 85 9.15 16.60 1.08
C VAL A 85 10.41 16.60 0.24
N ILE A 86 10.58 15.60 -0.62
CA ILE A 86 11.74 15.45 -1.49
C ILE A 86 11.30 15.59 -2.95
N GLY A 87 11.84 16.58 -3.66
CA GLY A 87 11.76 16.68 -5.12
C GLY A 87 10.36 16.85 -5.72
N GLY A 88 9.45 17.60 -5.09
CA GLY A 88 8.10 17.91 -5.62
C GLY A 88 7.13 16.71 -5.64
N SER A 89 7.62 15.51 -5.36
CA SER A 89 6.82 14.31 -5.17
C SER A 89 6.47 14.21 -3.69
N LYS A 90 5.18 14.28 -3.32
CA LYS A 90 4.73 14.01 -1.95
C LYS A 90 4.82 12.51 -1.68
N GLN A 91 6.03 12.00 -1.45
CA GLN A 91 6.22 10.67 -0.86
C GLN A 91 6.42 10.83 0.63
N VAL A 92 5.57 10.15 1.41
CA VAL A 92 5.63 10.18 2.87
C VAL A 92 6.57 9.08 3.32
N VAL A 93 7.64 9.48 4.00
CA VAL A 93 8.55 8.58 4.70
C VAL A 93 8.37 8.82 6.19
N HIS A 94 8.33 7.73 6.94
CA HIS A 94 7.92 7.59 8.34
C HIS A 94 6.42 7.41 8.56
N ALA A 95 6.04 6.13 8.74
CA ALA A 95 4.85 5.74 9.46
C ALA A 95 5.28 4.98 10.72
N PHE A 96 5.16 5.60 11.90
CA PHE A 96 4.92 4.83 13.11
C PHE A 96 3.46 4.39 13.06
N GLY A 97 3.21 3.25 12.41
CA GLY A 97 1.87 2.67 12.34
C GLY A 97 1.55 1.93 13.63
N GLN A 98 0.90 2.61 14.59
CA GLN A 98 0.05 1.88 15.53
C GLN A 98 -1.17 1.41 14.74
N MET A 99 -1.21 0.12 14.44
CA MET A 99 -2.30 -0.52 13.73
C MET A 99 -3.54 -0.55 14.63
N PHE A 100 -4.57 0.21 14.28
CA PHE A 100 -5.90 0.03 14.86
C PHE A 100 -6.57 -1.15 14.15
N ASP A 101 -7.11 -2.08 14.95
CA ASP A 101 -7.81 -3.32 14.57
C ASP A 101 -8.64 -3.16 13.28
N TRP A 102 -8.36 -3.99 12.27
CA TRP A 102 -9.06 -3.97 10.98
C TRP A 102 -9.64 -5.36 10.70
N LYS A 103 -10.96 -5.49 10.84
CA LYS A 103 -11.72 -6.72 10.54
C LYS A 103 -12.24 -6.78 9.09
N ASN A 104 -11.81 -5.89 8.19
CA ASN A 104 -12.41 -5.76 6.86
C ASN A 104 -11.34 -5.76 5.76
N VAL A 105 -10.97 -6.95 5.28
CA VAL A 105 -10.35 -7.13 3.95
C VAL A 105 -11.40 -6.71 2.92
N VAL A 106 -11.18 -5.59 2.24
CA VAL A 106 -12.00 -5.22 1.08
C VAL A 106 -11.34 -5.82 -0.15
N GLU A 107 -11.91 -6.92 -0.65
CA GLU A 107 -11.53 -7.48 -1.94
C GLU A 107 -12.11 -6.61 -3.05
N HIS A 108 -11.23 -5.99 -3.83
CA HIS A 108 -11.63 -5.36 -5.08
C HIS A 108 -11.38 -6.34 -6.23
N PRO A 109 -12.26 -6.41 -7.24
CA PRO A 109 -11.96 -7.11 -8.48
C PRO A 109 -10.60 -6.66 -9.04
N GLY A 110 -9.93 -7.43 -9.89
CA GLY A 110 -8.75 -6.92 -10.59
C GLY A 110 -9.10 -5.83 -11.62
N PRO A 111 -8.13 -5.02 -12.04
CA PRO A 111 -8.31 -4.16 -13.21
C PRO A 111 -8.58 -5.01 -14.46
N SER A 112 -9.48 -4.56 -15.31
CA SER A 112 -9.78 -5.18 -16.60
C SER A 112 -9.45 -4.22 -17.74
N TRP A 113 -9.12 -4.75 -18.91
CA TRP A 113 -8.85 -3.93 -20.08
C TRP A 113 -10.17 -3.52 -20.75
N ASP A 114 -10.44 -2.21 -20.82
CA ASP A 114 -11.59 -1.65 -21.53
C ASP A 114 -11.24 -1.48 -23.01
N HIS A 115 -11.74 -2.40 -23.84
CA HIS A 115 -11.55 -2.38 -25.29
C HIS A 115 -12.20 -1.17 -25.98
N LYS A 116 -13.28 -0.61 -25.40
CA LYS A 116 -14.00 0.52 -25.98
C LYS A 116 -13.21 1.82 -25.83
N HIS A 117 -12.62 2.04 -24.65
CA HIS A 117 -11.87 3.26 -24.35
C HIS A 117 -10.34 3.09 -24.41
N LYS A 118 -9.86 1.89 -24.77
CA LYS A 118 -8.42 1.52 -24.84
C LYS A 118 -7.65 1.90 -23.58
N ARG A 119 -8.22 1.63 -22.40
CA ARG A 119 -7.61 1.92 -21.09
C ARG A 119 -7.85 0.79 -20.10
N TRP A 120 -7.05 0.74 -19.03
CA TRP A 120 -7.36 -0.10 -17.87
C TRP A 120 -8.53 0.49 -17.08
N TRP A 121 -9.55 -0.32 -16.81
CA TRP A 121 -10.72 -0.01 -16.01
C TRP A 121 -10.62 -0.76 -14.67
N TYR A 122 -10.70 -0.01 -13.58
CA TYR A 122 -10.66 -0.40 -12.18
C TYR A 122 -12.05 -0.35 -11.50
N PRO A 123 -12.93 -1.37 -11.58
CA PRO A 123 -14.35 -1.44 -11.16
C PRO A 123 -14.85 -0.67 -9.93
N TRP A 124 -13.95 -0.26 -9.03
CA TRP A 124 -14.19 0.41 -7.76
C TRP A 124 -13.78 1.89 -7.74
N VAL A 125 -13.24 2.42 -8.84
CA VAL A 125 -12.97 3.85 -8.99
C VAL A 125 -14.25 4.51 -9.48
N ASP A 126 -14.88 5.32 -8.62
CA ASP A 126 -16.08 6.09 -8.98
C ASP A 126 -15.77 6.97 -10.21
N PRO A 127 -16.49 6.81 -11.33
CA PRO A 127 -16.27 7.61 -12.52
C PRO A 127 -16.42 9.13 -12.28
N GLN A 128 -17.13 9.55 -11.22
CA GLN A 128 -17.30 10.97 -10.88
C GLN A 128 -16.03 11.63 -10.29
N ILE A 129 -15.03 10.86 -9.86
CA ILE A 129 -13.76 11.42 -9.31
C ILE A 129 -12.75 11.72 -10.44
N THR A 130 -13.09 11.43 -11.71
CA THR A 130 -12.20 11.64 -12.86
C THR A 130 -12.56 12.82 -13.76
N ALA A 131 -13.46 13.71 -13.31
CA ALA A 131 -13.63 14.99 -14.00
C ALA A 131 -12.32 15.80 -13.89
N PRO A 132 -11.84 16.42 -14.99
CA PRO A 132 -10.79 17.43 -14.88
C PRO A 132 -11.29 18.50 -13.92
N ILE A 133 -10.42 18.93 -13.00
CA ILE A 133 -10.60 20.20 -12.32
C ILE A 133 -10.34 21.26 -13.39
N ASP A 134 -11.40 21.92 -13.87
CA ASP A 134 -11.30 23.22 -14.54
C ASP A 134 -11.09 24.32 -13.48
#